data_AF-A0A1V3WVE2-F1
#
_entry.id   AF-A0A1V3WVE2-F1
#
_cell.length_a   1.000
_cell.length_b   1.000
_cell.length_c   1.000
_cell.angle_alpha   90.00
_cell.angle_beta   90.00
_cell.angle_gamma   90.00
#
_symmetry.space_group_name_H-M   'P 1'
#
loop_
_entity.id
_entity.type
_entity.pdbx_description
1 polymer ?
#
loop_
_entity_poly.entity_id
_entity_poly.type
_entity_poly.pdbx_seq_one_letter_code
_entity_poly.pdbx_strand_id
1 'polypeptide(L)' 'MPNWETCPDGTSFTGVQTFTFYPAGPDGTIQTGSPTLAGKDQTVGPSGACGVNKWLVVMMPFRLDKI' A
#
# COMPACT_ATOMS: atom_id res chain seq x y z
N MET A 1 6.77 -2.26 6.97
CA MET A 1 5.78 -2.67 7.97
C MET A 1 6.27 -3.94 8.68
N PRO A 2 6.67 -3.83 9.96
CA PRO A 2 7.11 -4.99 10.73
C PRO A 2 5.94 -5.96 10.96
N ASN A 3 6.26 -7.26 11.08
CA ASN A 3 5.29 -8.33 11.32
C ASN A 3 4.08 -8.30 10.36
N TRP A 4 4.34 -8.06 9.08
CA TRP A 4 3.30 -7.91 8.07
C TRP A 4 2.69 -9.24 7.65
N GLU A 5 3.55 -10.21 7.37
CA GLU A 5 3.14 -11.53 6.88
C GLU A 5 3.48 -12.55 7.95
N THR A 6 2.47 -12.96 8.72
CA THR A 6 2.59 -14.01 9.73
C THR A 6 2.24 -15.35 9.11
N CYS A 7 3.16 -16.30 9.24
CA CYS A 7 3.04 -17.64 8.68
C CYS A 7 2.34 -18.60 9.65
N PRO A 8 1.84 -19.76 9.17
CA PRO A 8 1.19 -20.75 10.04
C PRO A 8 2.10 -21.31 11.16
N ASP A 9 3.42 -21.24 10.99
CA ASP A 9 4.42 -21.66 11.98
C ASP A 9 4.70 -20.58 13.05
N GLY A 10 4.04 -19.42 12.97
CA GLY A 10 4.19 -18.29 13.89
C GLY A 10 5.35 -17.34 13.55
N THR A 11 6.17 -17.64 12.55
CA THR A 11 7.18 -16.69 12.07
C THR A 11 6.51 -15.50 11.38
N SER A 12 7.18 -14.35 11.36
CA SER A 12 6.65 -13.15 10.72
C SER A 12 7.71 -12.45 9.88
N PHE A 13 7.30 -11.99 8.70
CA PHE A 13 8.15 -11.30 7.74
C PHE A 13 7.77 -9.82 7.64
N THR A 14 8.78 -8.97 7.46
CA THR A 14 8.59 -7.53 7.27
C THR A 14 8.16 -7.26 5.84
N GLY A 15 7.06 -6.53 5.67
CA GLY A 15 6.60 -6.04 4.38
C GLY A 15 7.19 -4.68 4.03
N VAL A 16 7.30 -4.38 2.74
CA VAL A 16 7.62 -3.04 2.24
C VAL A 16 6.32 -2.30 1.98
N GLN A 17 6.11 -1.18 2.68
CA GLN A 17 4.93 -0.34 2.52
C GLN A 17 5.29 0.89 1.69
N THR A 18 4.50 1.19 0.67
CA THR A 18 4.70 2.32 -0.24
C THR A 18 3.38 3.07 -0.39
N PHE A 19 3.44 4.37 -0.12
CA PHE A 19 2.33 5.29 -0.36
C PHE A 19 2.54 6.02 -1.68
N THR A 20 1.53 6.00 -2.55
CA THR A 20 1.53 6.78 -3.80
C THR A 20 0.40 7.79 -3.75
N PHE A 21 0.68 9.03 -4.12
CA PHE A 21 -0.27 10.14 -4.13
C PHE A 21 -0.19 10.89 -5.45
N TYR A 22 -1.32 11.37 -5.93
CA TYR A 22 -1.40 12.33 -7.03
C TYR A 22 -2.51 13.33 -6.76
N PRO A 23 -2.38 14.59 -7.20
CA PRO A 23 -3.41 15.59 -7.01
C PRO A 23 -4.60 15.26 -7.91
N ALA A 24 -5.77 15.10 -7.30
CA ALA A 24 -6.96 14.59 -7.99
C ALA A 24 -8.10 15.62 -7.96
N GLY A 25 -8.75 15.79 -9.10
CA GLY A 25 -9.98 16.58 -9.22
C GLY A 25 -11.22 15.79 -8.75
N PRO A 26 -12.40 16.44 -8.73
CA PRO A 26 -13.66 15.83 -8.30
C PRO A 26 -14.09 14.59 -9.10
N ASP A 27 -13.61 14.47 -10.33
CA ASP A 27 -13.85 13.36 -11.25
C ASP A 27 -12.80 12.24 -11.14
N GLY A 28 -11.84 12.37 -10.21
CA GLY A 28 -10.74 11.42 -10.01
C GLY A 28 -9.59 11.56 -11.02
N THR A 29 -9.64 12.55 -11.91
CA THR A 29 -8.55 12.82 -12.86
C THR A 29 -7.42 13.62 -12.21
N ILE A 30 -6.23 13.60 -12.82
CA ILE A 30 -5.10 14.37 -12.31
C ILE A 30 -5.39 15.87 -12.50
N GLN A 31 -5.40 16.63 -11.41
CA GLN A 31 -5.61 18.07 -11.43
C GLN A 31 -4.53 18.79 -10.60
N THR A 32 -3.55 19.39 -11.29
CA THR A 32 -2.47 20.16 -10.65
C THR A 32 -3.04 21.27 -9.77
N GLY A 33 -2.55 21.36 -8.52
CA GLY A 33 -3.00 22.36 -7.55
C GLY A 33 -4.23 21.96 -6.74
N SER A 34 -4.83 20.78 -6.99
CA SER A 34 -5.92 20.27 -6.15
C SER A 34 -5.49 20.13 -4.68
N PRO A 35 -6.31 20.58 -3.71
CA PRO A 35 -6.07 20.35 -2.28
C PRO A 35 -6.34 18.90 -1.86
N THR A 36 -6.95 18.10 -2.74
CA THR A 36 -7.25 16.69 -2.51
C THR A 36 -6.23 15.83 -3.28
N LEU A 37 -5.62 14.89 -2.59
CA LEU A 37 -4.77 13.86 -3.18
C LEU A 37 -5.51 12.51 -3.17
N ALA A 38 -5.57 11.86 -4.33
CA ALA A 38 -5.94 10.45 -4.41
C ALA A 38 -4.68 9.60 -4.35
N GLY A 39 -4.81 8.39 -3.79
CA GLY A 39 -3.64 7.55 -3.63
C GLY A 39 -3.95 6.12 -3.27
N LYS A 40 -2.87 5.36 -3.10
CA LYS A 40 -2.90 3.98 -2.63
C LYS A 40 -1.83 3.73 -1.59
N ASP A 41 -2.17 2.90 -0.63
CA ASP A 41 -1.24 2.26 0.30
C ASP A 41 -1.02 0.85 -0.22
N GLN A 42 0.22 0.51 -0.52
CA GLN A 42 0.59 -0.81 -1.02
C GLN A 42 1.65 -1.42 -0.10
N THR A 43 1.32 -2.55 0.52
CA THR A 43 2.28 -3.34 1.31
C THR A 43 2.56 -4.67 0.62
N VAL A 44 3.85 -4.95 0.42
CA VAL A 44 4.34 -6.15 -0.28
C VAL A 44 5.20 -6.99 0.67
N GLY A 45 4.83 -8.24 0.88
CA GLY A 45 5.63 -9.25 1.58
C GLY A 45 6.74 -9.83 0.68
N PRO A 46 7.85 -10.34 1.25
CA PRO A 46 8.94 -10.90 0.48
C PRO A 46 8.53 -12.19 -0.24
N SER A 47 9.07 -12.40 -1.46
CA SER A 47 8.90 -13.68 -2.17
C SER A 47 9.45 -14.85 -1.37
N GLY A 48 8.72 -15.96 -1.33
CA GLY A 48 9.16 -17.14 -0.60
C GLY A 48 8.87 -17.07 0.90
N ALA A 49 8.26 -15.97 1.39
CA ALA A 49 7.69 -15.95 2.73
C ALA A 49 6.69 -17.11 2.91
N CYS A 50 6.66 -17.65 4.12
CA CYS A 50 5.85 -18.82 4.47
C CYS A 50 6.05 -20.06 3.57
N GLY A 51 7.21 -20.17 2.89
CA GLY A 51 7.49 -21.27 1.96
C GLY A 51 6.69 -21.19 0.65
N VAL A 52 6.02 -20.07 0.37
CA VAL A 52 5.23 -19.86 -0.84
C VAL A 52 5.99 -18.94 -1.79
N ASN A 53 6.31 -19.42 -2.99
CA ASN A 53 6.97 -18.60 -4.01
C ASN A 53 5.99 -17.65 -4.72
N LYS A 54 5.32 -16.79 -3.96
CA LYS A 54 4.45 -15.70 -4.42
C LYS A 54 4.61 -14.52 -3.47
N TRP A 55 4.29 -13.32 -3.95
CA TRP A 55 4.26 -12.12 -3.09
C TRP A 55 2.87 -11.96 -2.48
N LEU A 56 2.81 -11.72 -1.17
CA LEU A 56 1.60 -11.19 -0.54
C LEU A 56 1.53 -9.68 -0.80
N VAL A 57 0.56 -9.25 -1.61
CA VAL A 57 0.35 -7.83 -1.93
C VAL A 57 -1.02 -7.41 -1.41
N VAL A 58 -1.06 -6.38 -0.56
CA VAL A 58 -2.30 -5.71 -0.16
C VAL A 58 -2.24 -4.27 -0.65
N MET A 59 -3.29 -3.86 -1.35
CA MET A 59 -3.42 -2.51 -1.90
C MET A 59 -4.74 -1.90 -1.45
N MET A 60 -4.67 -0.75 -0.79
CA MET A 60 -5.84 -0.03 -0.28
C MET A 60 -5.90 1.37 -0.90
N PRO A 61 -7.03 1.77 -1.52
CA PRO A 61 -7.21 3.14 -1.96
C PRO A 61 -7.46 4.07 -0.77
N PHE A 62 -6.93 5.29 -0.81
CA PHE A 62 -7.25 6.32 0.17
C PHE A 62 -7.33 7.71 -0.50
N ARG A 63 -7.89 8.67 0.24
CA ARG A 63 -7.97 10.08 -0.10
C ARG A 63 -7.34 10.90 1.03
N LEU A 64 -6.52 11.90 0.68
CA LEU A 64 -6.00 12.90 1.61
C LEU A 64 -6.58 14.26 1.26
N ASP A 65 -7.08 14.97 2.26
CA ASP A 65 -7.50 16.36 2.14
C ASP A 65 -6.57 17.25 2.95
N LYS A 66 -6.10 18.34 2.33
CA LYS A 66 -5.33 19.37 3.02
C LYS A 66 -6.24 20.18 3.95
N ILE A 67 -5.84 20.34 5.21
CA ILE A 67 -6.51 21.14 6.25
C ILE A 67 -5.79 22.47 6.42
#